data_AF-A0A5Q2VDY3-F1
#
_entry.id   AF-A0A5Q2VDY3-F1
#
_cell.length_a   1.000
_cell.length_b   1.000
_cell.length_c   1.000
_cell.angle_alpha   90.00
_cell.angle_beta   90.00
_cell.angle_gamma   90.00
#
_symmetry.space_group_name_H-M   'P 1'
#
loop_
_entity.id
_entity.type
_entity.pdbx_description
1 polymer ?
#
loop_
_entity_poly.entity_id
_entity_poly.type
_entity_poly.pdbx_seq_one_letter_code
_entity_poly.pdbx_strand_id
1 'polypeptide(L)'
;MNTEDLNPQQKLQNFFLLGRAFAFHDQTQPPECYTYGSFTPQVVLDGKVSALHLLTSPGGGLATFIAPNLPVDTAAIEAYIRQHFIPAPGKITLQQGDIRQSLFLRFIHQPESGSYNVEFEQSKMPLTHAEAGLLDNAIRGAKSQVYLVTHSRFSVSSRVAARLETDWVAFLTLAFNQQARQPEVIAVLLNQQIDAGVITLLEQFDNDPSQQTRELVRNALVNTAALLVSNTLRNIHSIDEIPSKISYDVSYSNSVPQRYLLVQQQDIAALLGQLPADGIITFTPTPLPEPTRPDKPIKHRECVVSLGFNPKSFNIMSIELRYAQSQTPMQWPSFPPVTLKTTEEVSDITLKVTFSDYTSYESQLGWQDTLALTPQDLGFYSLLFEAEPLKAKFKSISGTATYQPAGQAKKQNFSFSFAAQQWQANWWINAHASGLNGRVDYQWQGKLDSIFPKTYDSGPLQASASPVKLQYNK
;
A
#
# COMPACT_ATOMS: atom_id res chain seq x y z
N MET A 1 0.44 -0.41 4.72
CA MET A 1 -0.28 -0.39 3.44
C MET A 1 -1.53 0.45 3.65
N ASN A 2 -1.55 1.69 3.14
CA ASN A 2 -2.75 2.51 3.13
C ASN A 2 -3.58 2.09 1.91
N THR A 3 -4.50 1.15 2.10
CA THR A 3 -5.69 1.14 1.26
C THR A 3 -6.52 2.33 1.71
N GLU A 4 -6.59 3.37 0.87
CA GLU A 4 -7.56 4.45 1.08
C GLU A 4 -8.95 3.84 1.26
N ASP A 5 -9.70 4.31 2.26
CA ASP A 5 -11.05 3.82 2.50
C ASP A 5 -11.91 4.17 1.25
N LEU A 6 -12.57 3.17 0.65
CA LEU A 6 -13.40 3.35 -0.54
C LEU A 6 -14.77 3.94 -0.20
N ASN A 7 -15.37 4.67 -1.14
CA ASN A 7 -16.76 5.13 -1.01
C ASN A 7 -17.73 3.98 -1.37
N PRO A 8 -18.51 3.46 -0.41
CA PRO A 8 -19.40 2.33 -0.67
C PRO A 8 -20.54 2.66 -1.63
N GLN A 9 -21.01 3.92 -1.70
CA GLN A 9 -22.07 4.33 -2.64
C GLN A 9 -21.65 4.20 -4.10
N GLN A 10 -20.35 4.29 -4.37
CA GLN A 10 -19.80 4.25 -5.72
C GLN A 10 -19.28 2.86 -6.10
N LYS A 11 -18.96 2.03 -5.11
CA LYS A 11 -18.18 0.80 -5.30
C LYS A 11 -18.93 -0.48 -4.96
N LEU A 12 -19.96 -0.42 -4.11
CA LEU A 12 -20.74 -1.59 -3.72
C LEU A 12 -22.02 -1.69 -4.54
N GLN A 13 -22.36 -2.92 -4.93
CA GLN A 13 -23.54 -3.19 -5.73
C GLN A 13 -24.81 -3.03 -4.88
N ASN A 14 -25.85 -2.43 -5.48
CA ASN A 14 -27.15 -2.22 -4.84
C ASN A 14 -27.03 -1.53 -3.48
N PHE A 15 -26.05 -0.64 -3.31
CA PHE A 15 -25.88 0.13 -2.09
C PHE A 15 -27.03 1.13 -1.93
N PHE A 16 -27.67 1.16 -0.77
CA PHE A 16 -28.69 2.17 -0.45
C PHE A 16 -28.67 2.55 1.04
N LEU A 17 -29.25 3.71 1.32
CA LEU A 17 -29.50 4.22 2.68
C LEU A 17 -31.02 4.24 2.91
N LEU A 18 -31.46 3.77 4.08
CA LEU A 18 -32.87 3.78 4.48
C LEU A 18 -32.99 4.11 5.98
N GLY A 19 -33.57 5.27 6.28
CA GLY A 19 -33.59 5.79 7.65
C GLY A 19 -32.15 5.95 8.16
N ARG A 20 -31.77 5.16 9.18
CA ARG A 20 -30.39 5.10 9.72
C ARG A 20 -29.59 3.88 9.26
N ALA A 21 -30.20 3.03 8.44
CA ALA A 21 -29.59 1.82 7.93
C ALA A 21 -28.92 2.06 6.59
N PHE A 22 -27.83 1.34 6.34
CA PHE A 22 -27.34 1.10 4.99
C PHE A 22 -27.42 -0.39 4.69
N ALA A 23 -27.55 -0.73 3.42
CA ALA A 23 -27.45 -2.10 2.96
C ALA A 23 -26.85 -2.16 1.55
N PHE A 24 -26.26 -3.29 1.21
CA PHE A 24 -25.68 -3.55 -0.11
C PHE A 24 -25.61 -5.06 -0.39
N HIS A 25 -25.44 -5.41 -1.65
CA HIS A 25 -25.17 -6.78 -2.08
C HIS A 25 -23.65 -7.03 -2.09
N ASP A 26 -23.17 -7.98 -1.29
CA ASP A 26 -21.80 -8.45 -1.35
C ASP A 26 -21.69 -9.49 -2.47
N GLN A 27 -20.98 -9.16 -3.54
CA GLN A 27 -20.88 -10.01 -4.73
C GLN A 27 -20.16 -11.34 -4.48
N THR A 28 -19.48 -11.50 -3.34
CA THR A 28 -18.90 -12.79 -2.93
C THR A 28 -19.94 -13.76 -2.35
N GLN A 29 -21.16 -13.29 -2.10
CA GLN A 29 -22.28 -14.05 -1.56
C GLN A 29 -23.31 -14.34 -2.68
N PRO A 30 -24.24 -15.28 -2.44
CA PRO A 30 -25.38 -15.49 -3.34
C PRO A 30 -26.17 -14.19 -3.58
N PRO A 31 -26.76 -13.98 -4.78
CA PRO A 31 -27.50 -12.76 -5.15
C PRO A 31 -28.57 -12.30 -4.14
N GLU A 32 -29.14 -13.24 -3.40
CA GLU A 32 -30.17 -13.02 -2.40
C GLU A 32 -29.66 -12.61 -1.00
N CYS A 33 -28.35 -12.59 -0.78
CA CYS A 33 -27.70 -12.26 0.49
C CYS A 33 -27.25 -10.81 0.52
N TYR A 34 -27.82 -10.00 1.41
CA TYR A 34 -27.47 -8.59 1.57
C TYR A 34 -26.83 -8.35 2.92
N THR A 35 -25.79 -7.53 2.92
CA THR A 35 -25.14 -7.05 4.14
C THR A 35 -25.76 -5.72 4.55
N TYR A 36 -26.02 -5.53 5.84
CA TYR A 36 -26.62 -4.31 6.36
C TYR A 36 -26.00 -3.84 7.67
N GLY A 37 -26.25 -2.59 8.03
CA GLY A 37 -26.09 -2.11 9.40
C GLY A 37 -26.43 -0.63 9.57
N SER A 38 -26.10 -0.05 10.72
CA SER A 38 -26.41 1.36 11.03
C SER A 38 -25.29 2.26 10.50
N PHE A 39 -25.60 3.31 9.75
CA PHE A 39 -24.61 4.33 9.37
C PHE A 39 -24.59 5.53 10.32
N THR A 40 -25.61 5.66 11.15
CA THR A 40 -25.72 6.70 12.17
C THR A 40 -26.47 6.16 13.39
N PRO A 41 -26.11 6.57 14.63
CA PRO A 41 -26.86 6.21 15.82
C PRO A 41 -28.24 6.89 15.85
N GLN A 42 -29.14 6.38 16.69
CA GLN A 42 -30.42 7.05 16.94
C GLN A 42 -30.19 8.33 17.75
N VAL A 43 -30.36 9.48 17.12
CA VAL A 43 -30.13 10.78 17.77
C VAL A 43 -31.33 11.23 18.61
N VAL A 44 -32.56 10.97 18.14
CA VAL A 44 -33.81 11.32 18.85
C VAL A 44 -34.55 10.05 19.24
N LEU A 45 -34.77 9.85 20.54
CA LEU A 45 -35.48 8.72 21.13
C LEU A 45 -36.95 9.08 21.36
N ASP A 46 -37.86 8.23 20.89
CA ASP A 46 -39.31 8.37 21.00
C ASP A 46 -39.87 9.74 20.56
N GLY A 47 -39.14 10.44 19.69
CA GLY A 47 -39.47 11.79 19.22
C GLY A 47 -39.38 12.88 20.30
N LYS A 48 -38.79 12.60 21.47
CA LYS A 48 -38.84 13.49 22.64
C LYS A 48 -37.51 13.68 23.35
N VAL A 49 -36.62 12.69 23.31
CA VAL A 49 -35.36 12.71 24.08
C VAL A 49 -34.18 12.74 23.13
N SER A 50 -33.23 13.65 23.36
CA SER A 50 -31.99 13.73 22.59
C SER A 50 -30.93 12.81 23.19
N ALA A 51 -30.20 12.11 22.33
CA ALA A 51 -28.97 11.39 22.69
C ALA A 51 -27.79 12.35 22.93
N LEU A 52 -27.85 13.56 22.37
CA LEU A 52 -26.90 14.64 22.61
C LEU A 52 -27.37 15.47 23.81
N HIS A 53 -26.47 15.75 24.74
CA HIS A 53 -26.67 16.68 25.85
C HIS A 53 -25.52 17.70 25.86
N LEU A 54 -25.83 18.97 26.06
CA LEU A 54 -24.86 20.05 26.18
C LEU A 54 -24.88 20.62 27.60
N LEU A 55 -23.76 20.50 28.32
CA LEU A 55 -23.52 21.26 29.55
C LEU A 55 -22.77 22.54 29.20
N THR A 56 -23.35 23.70 29.50
CA THR A 56 -22.74 25.03 29.30
C THR A 56 -22.22 25.60 30.62
N SER A 57 -21.18 26.43 30.54
CA SER A 57 -20.58 27.12 31.69
C SER A 57 -19.96 28.46 31.26
N PRO A 58 -19.59 29.34 32.22
CA PRO A 58 -18.86 30.56 31.90
C PRO A 58 -17.51 30.33 31.20
N GLY A 59 -16.90 29.15 31.40
CA GLY A 59 -15.58 28.80 30.86
C GLY A 59 -15.61 27.90 29.63
N GLY A 60 -16.77 27.63 29.01
CA GLY A 60 -16.87 26.68 27.89
C GLY A 60 -18.03 25.71 28.03
N GLY A 61 -17.96 24.59 27.32
CA GLY A 61 -19.01 23.57 27.35
C GLY A 61 -18.51 22.13 27.34
N LEU A 62 -19.42 21.19 27.54
CA LEU A 62 -19.19 19.77 27.38
C LEU A 62 -20.39 19.16 26.66
N ALA A 63 -20.18 18.72 25.42
CA ALA A 63 -21.14 17.89 24.73
C ALA A 63 -20.95 16.42 25.15
N THR A 64 -22.04 15.74 25.46
CA THR A 64 -22.08 14.31 25.76
C THR A 64 -23.06 13.64 24.81
N PHE A 65 -22.64 12.57 24.14
CA PHE A 65 -23.47 11.84 23.19
C PHE A 65 -23.64 10.39 23.65
N ILE A 66 -24.83 10.04 24.12
CA ILE A 66 -25.17 8.69 24.59
C ILE A 66 -26.41 8.22 23.84
N ALA A 67 -26.21 7.37 22.84
CA ALA A 67 -27.31 6.74 22.10
C ALA A 67 -27.39 5.25 22.45
N PRO A 68 -28.59 4.70 22.70
CA PRO A 68 -28.76 3.26 22.81
C PRO A 68 -28.43 2.58 21.47
N ASN A 69 -27.81 1.41 21.55
CA ASN A 69 -27.59 0.58 20.37
C ASN A 69 -28.91 -0.10 19.95
N LEU A 70 -29.73 0.62 19.19
CA LEU A 70 -30.99 0.09 18.69
C LEU A 70 -30.78 -0.71 17.40
N PRO A 71 -31.48 -1.85 17.21
CA PRO A 71 -31.44 -2.61 15.96
C PRO A 71 -32.14 -1.84 14.84
N VAL A 72 -31.57 -1.86 13.63
CA VAL A 72 -32.22 -1.24 12.45
C VAL A 72 -33.46 -2.03 12.02
N ASP A 73 -34.38 -1.38 11.30
CA ASP A 73 -35.59 -2.01 10.79
C ASP A 73 -35.28 -2.91 9.57
N THR A 74 -35.07 -4.20 9.84
CA THR A 74 -34.76 -5.19 8.81
C THR A 74 -35.92 -5.48 7.89
N ALA A 75 -37.17 -5.30 8.33
CA ALA A 75 -38.36 -5.49 7.50
C ALA A 75 -38.45 -4.39 6.43
N ALA A 76 -38.14 -3.15 6.78
CA ALA A 76 -38.07 -2.04 5.83
C ALA A 76 -36.94 -2.24 4.79
N ILE A 77 -35.78 -2.75 5.21
CA ILE A 77 -34.67 -3.09 4.31
C ILE A 77 -35.10 -4.17 3.32
N GLU A 78 -35.72 -5.25 3.81
CA GLU A 78 -36.21 -6.34 2.94
C GLU A 78 -37.25 -5.84 1.94
N ALA A 79 -38.23 -5.03 2.39
CA ALA A 79 -39.23 -4.44 1.52
C ALA A 79 -38.60 -3.57 0.41
N TYR A 80 -37.58 -2.78 0.75
CA TYR A 80 -36.84 -1.97 -0.22
C TYR A 80 -36.14 -2.85 -1.27
N ILE A 81 -35.46 -3.93 -0.84
CA ILE A 81 -34.79 -4.87 -1.75
C ILE A 81 -35.81 -5.54 -2.70
N ARG A 82 -36.97 -5.96 -2.17
CA ARG A 82 -38.04 -6.58 -2.98
C ARG A 82 -38.58 -5.63 -4.05
N GLN A 83 -38.70 -4.36 -3.71
CA GLN A 83 -39.23 -3.35 -4.62
C GLN A 83 -38.25 -2.99 -5.74
N HIS A 84 -36.92 -3.02 -5.49
CA HIS A 84 -35.94 -2.44 -6.40
C HIS A 84 -34.98 -3.44 -7.06
N PHE A 85 -34.70 -4.59 -6.44
CA PHE A 85 -33.61 -5.47 -6.89
C PHE A 85 -34.04 -6.93 -7.13
N ILE A 86 -34.85 -7.53 -6.24
CA ILE A 86 -35.21 -8.95 -6.32
C ILE A 86 -36.73 -9.11 -6.21
N PRO A 87 -37.47 -9.15 -7.34
CA PRO A 87 -38.90 -9.42 -7.33
C PRO A 87 -39.18 -10.88 -6.90
N ALA A 88 -40.36 -11.12 -6.32
CA ALA A 88 -40.77 -12.45 -5.84
C ALA A 88 -40.71 -13.52 -6.96
N PRO A 89 -40.44 -14.82 -6.65
CA PRO A 89 -40.45 -15.46 -5.32
C PRO A 89 -39.04 -15.91 -4.84
N GLY A 90 -38.14 -14.96 -4.51
CA GLY A 90 -36.86 -15.25 -3.86
C GLY A 90 -36.88 -15.05 -2.33
N LYS A 91 -36.17 -15.90 -1.58
CA LYS A 91 -35.88 -15.68 -0.15
C LYS A 91 -34.70 -14.72 -0.04
N ILE A 92 -34.89 -13.58 0.63
CA ILE A 92 -33.80 -12.63 0.93
C ILE A 92 -33.19 -13.00 2.27
N THR A 93 -31.86 -12.99 2.36
CA THR A 93 -31.12 -13.19 3.61
C THR A 93 -30.38 -11.90 3.97
N LEU A 94 -30.59 -11.39 5.18
CA LEU A 94 -29.91 -10.20 5.68
C LEU A 94 -28.81 -10.60 6.68
N GLN A 95 -27.60 -10.11 6.47
CA GLN A 95 -26.46 -10.33 7.34
C GLN A 95 -25.98 -8.99 7.92
N GLN A 96 -25.88 -8.91 9.24
CA GLN A 96 -25.38 -7.70 9.89
C GLN A 96 -23.85 -7.62 9.73
N GLY A 97 -23.35 -6.51 9.19
CA GLY A 97 -21.92 -6.24 9.03
C GLY A 97 -21.25 -5.78 10.33
N ASP A 98 -19.94 -6.00 10.43
CA ASP A 98 -19.10 -5.43 11.49
C ASP A 98 -18.73 -3.98 11.14
N ILE A 99 -19.29 -3.03 11.88
CA ILE A 99 -19.24 -1.60 11.58
C ILE A 99 -18.68 -0.85 12.78
N ARG A 100 -17.64 -0.08 12.53
CA ARG A 100 -17.07 0.86 13.50
C ARG A 100 -17.55 2.26 13.18
N GLN A 101 -18.15 2.91 14.17
CA GLN A 101 -18.66 4.26 14.03
C GLN A 101 -17.86 5.24 14.88
N SER A 102 -17.46 6.34 14.26
CA SER A 102 -16.96 7.54 14.96
C SER A 102 -17.93 8.69 14.71
N LEU A 103 -18.12 9.53 15.72
CA LEU A 103 -19.02 10.67 15.69
C LEU A 103 -18.23 11.96 15.87
N PHE A 104 -18.62 12.98 15.12
CA PHE A 104 -17.99 14.29 15.17
C PHE A 104 -19.06 15.38 15.18
N LEU A 105 -18.71 16.54 15.74
CA LEU A 105 -19.40 17.79 15.47
C LEU A 105 -18.56 18.60 14.50
N ARG A 106 -19.17 19.03 13.40
CA ARG A 106 -18.56 19.95 12.44
C ARG A 106 -19.04 21.37 12.72
N PHE A 107 -18.11 22.26 13.08
CA PHE A 107 -18.40 23.66 13.34
C PHE A 107 -18.14 24.50 12.09
N ILE A 108 -19.18 25.13 11.55
CA ILE A 108 -19.08 25.92 10.32
C ILE A 108 -18.48 27.30 10.61
N HIS A 109 -17.46 27.65 9.84
CA HIS A 109 -16.85 28.99 9.85
C HIS A 109 -17.02 29.65 8.48
N GLN A 110 -16.85 30.97 8.44
CA GLN A 110 -16.79 31.73 7.19
C GLN A 110 -15.37 32.30 7.02
N PRO A 111 -14.66 31.96 5.93
CA PRO A 111 -15.07 31.08 4.82
C PRO A 111 -15.21 29.60 5.25
N GLU A 112 -16.01 28.81 4.53
CA GLU A 112 -16.28 27.39 4.86
C GLU A 112 -14.99 26.55 4.97
N SER A 113 -13.92 26.94 4.26
CA SER A 113 -12.59 26.33 4.37
C SER A 113 -11.99 26.38 5.78
N GLY A 114 -12.50 27.25 6.67
CA GLY A 114 -12.15 27.30 8.08
C GLY A 114 -12.97 26.37 8.97
N SER A 115 -13.95 25.65 8.41
CA SER A 115 -14.76 24.69 9.17
C SER A 115 -13.95 23.46 9.52
N TYR A 116 -14.19 22.88 10.68
CA TYR A 116 -13.46 21.71 11.18
C TYR A 116 -14.39 20.75 11.93
N ASN A 117 -13.94 19.51 12.06
CA ASN A 117 -14.61 18.46 12.82
C ASN A 117 -13.89 18.27 14.16
N VAL A 118 -14.67 18.07 15.22
CA VAL A 118 -14.19 17.64 16.54
C VAL A 118 -14.78 16.27 16.82
N GLU A 119 -13.98 15.28 17.21
CA GLU A 119 -14.44 13.91 17.51
C GLU A 119 -15.02 13.80 18.92
N PHE A 120 -16.04 12.96 19.09
CA PHE A 120 -16.46 12.50 20.41
C PHE A 120 -15.51 11.41 20.91
N GLU A 121 -14.80 11.68 21.99
CA GLU A 121 -13.95 10.70 22.66
C GLU A 121 -14.68 10.15 23.89
N GLN A 122 -14.86 8.84 23.95
CA GLN A 122 -15.58 8.18 25.06
C GLN A 122 -16.95 8.82 25.36
N SER A 123 -17.73 9.12 24.31
CA SER A 123 -19.04 9.78 24.38
C SER A 123 -19.02 11.24 24.84
N LYS A 124 -17.85 11.88 24.96
CA LYS A 124 -17.70 13.26 25.45
C LYS A 124 -16.88 14.11 24.50
N MET A 125 -17.14 15.41 24.53
CA MET A 125 -16.43 16.40 23.74
C MET A 125 -16.39 17.71 24.53
N PRO A 126 -15.25 18.05 25.16
CA PRO A 126 -15.03 19.38 25.71
C PRO A 126 -15.15 20.41 24.59
N LEU A 127 -15.76 21.56 24.85
CA LEU A 127 -16.00 22.62 23.87
C LEU A 127 -15.44 23.94 24.39
N THR A 128 -14.90 24.76 23.49
CA THR A 128 -14.59 26.17 23.80
C THR A 128 -15.89 26.95 24.05
N HIS A 129 -15.79 28.15 24.63
CA HIS A 129 -16.96 29.00 24.81
C HIS A 129 -17.68 29.31 23.48
N ALA A 130 -16.93 29.55 22.40
CA ALA A 130 -17.49 29.81 21.08
C ALA A 130 -18.20 28.58 20.49
N GLU A 131 -17.57 27.39 20.57
CA GLU A 131 -18.15 26.13 20.11
C GLU A 131 -19.44 25.79 20.87
N ALA A 132 -19.44 25.98 22.20
CA ALA A 132 -20.61 25.76 23.04
C ALA A 132 -21.76 26.70 22.66
N GLY A 133 -21.48 27.98 22.40
CA GLY A 133 -22.47 28.94 21.93
C GLY A 133 -23.04 28.61 20.55
N LEU A 134 -22.22 28.16 19.60
CA LEU A 134 -22.68 27.69 18.29
C LEU A 134 -23.58 26.46 18.41
N LEU A 135 -23.20 25.49 19.26
CA LEU A 135 -24.00 24.29 19.46
C LEU A 135 -25.33 24.58 20.19
N ASP A 136 -25.33 25.47 21.19
CA ASP A 136 -26.55 25.94 21.87
C ASP A 136 -27.52 26.57 20.86
N ASN A 137 -27.03 27.50 20.03
CA ASN A 137 -27.82 28.12 18.97
C ASN A 137 -28.37 27.07 17.99
N ALA A 138 -27.55 26.11 17.56
CA ALA A 138 -27.97 25.05 16.67
C ALA A 138 -29.06 24.16 17.29
N ILE A 139 -28.91 23.76 18.57
CA ILE A 139 -29.94 23.02 19.32
C ILE A 139 -31.24 23.83 19.40
N ARG A 140 -31.17 25.15 19.51
CA ARG A 140 -32.33 26.06 19.47
C ARG A 140 -32.87 26.36 18.06
N GLY A 141 -32.33 25.70 17.03
CA GLY A 141 -32.84 25.76 15.66
C GLY A 141 -32.07 26.67 14.70
N ALA A 142 -30.93 27.23 15.10
CA ALA A 142 -30.06 28.00 14.20
C ALA A 142 -29.39 27.08 13.17
N LYS A 143 -29.90 27.09 11.95
CA LYS A 143 -29.47 26.20 10.86
C LYS A 143 -28.05 26.49 10.39
N SER A 144 -27.42 25.46 9.83
CA SER A 144 -26.13 25.54 9.13
C SER A 144 -24.95 26.01 9.99
N GLN A 145 -25.04 25.92 11.33
CA GLN A 145 -23.94 26.28 12.24
C GLN A 145 -23.14 25.07 12.69
N VAL A 146 -23.82 23.97 13.06
CA VAL A 146 -23.20 22.75 13.55
C VAL A 146 -23.85 21.53 12.91
N TYR A 147 -23.02 20.61 12.41
CA TYR A 147 -23.48 19.35 11.84
C TYR A 147 -22.99 18.17 12.68
N LEU A 148 -23.87 17.19 12.91
CA LEU A 148 -23.44 15.86 13.36
C LEU A 148 -22.89 15.11 12.15
N VAL A 149 -21.62 14.72 12.21
CA VAL A 149 -20.96 13.92 11.19
C VAL A 149 -20.73 12.51 11.74
N THR A 150 -21.20 11.50 11.01
CA THR A 150 -20.93 10.09 11.33
C THR A 150 -19.99 9.49 10.29
N HIS A 151 -18.91 8.88 10.76
CA HIS A 151 -18.01 8.05 9.96
C HIS A 151 -18.29 6.58 10.27
N SER A 152 -18.85 5.85 9.31
CA SER A 152 -19.08 4.40 9.43
C SER A 152 -18.05 3.65 8.59
N ARG A 153 -17.17 2.90 9.26
CA ARG A 153 -16.12 2.09 8.65
C ARG A 153 -16.44 0.61 8.75
N PHE A 154 -16.26 -0.10 7.65
CA PHE A 154 -16.46 -1.55 7.58
C PHE A 154 -15.57 -2.14 6.49
N SER A 155 -15.43 -3.47 6.51
CA SER A 155 -14.66 -4.21 5.51
C SER A 155 -15.54 -5.19 4.75
N VAL A 156 -15.31 -5.30 3.44
CA VAL A 156 -15.98 -6.29 2.57
C VAL A 156 -14.91 -7.10 1.86
N SER A 157 -15.14 -8.40 1.72
CA SER A 157 -14.23 -9.26 0.96
C SER A 157 -14.30 -8.91 -0.52
N SER A 158 -13.16 -8.69 -1.16
CA SER A 158 -13.08 -8.51 -2.60
C SER A 158 -12.32 -9.68 -3.21
N ARG A 159 -12.89 -10.32 -4.23
CA ARG A 159 -12.31 -11.51 -4.85
C ARG A 159 -11.90 -11.20 -6.28
N VAL A 160 -10.71 -11.69 -6.63
CA VAL A 160 -10.27 -11.83 -8.01
C VAL A 160 -10.13 -13.32 -8.29
N ALA A 161 -10.85 -13.82 -9.29
CA ALA A 161 -10.64 -15.14 -9.86
C ALA A 161 -10.16 -14.96 -11.29
N ALA A 162 -9.09 -15.66 -11.66
CA ALA A 162 -8.57 -15.56 -13.01
C ALA A 162 -8.06 -16.91 -13.54
N ARG A 163 -8.07 -17.04 -14.86
CA ARG A 163 -7.61 -18.22 -15.60
C ARG A 163 -6.79 -17.79 -16.82
N LEU A 164 -5.74 -18.55 -17.12
CA LEU A 164 -5.00 -18.40 -18.38
C LEU A 164 -5.61 -19.29 -19.46
N GLU A 165 -5.95 -18.69 -20.60
CA GLU A 165 -6.33 -19.38 -21.83
C GLU A 165 -5.28 -19.14 -22.91
N THR A 166 -4.70 -20.23 -23.40
CA THR A 166 -3.64 -20.20 -24.41
C THR A 166 -3.54 -21.54 -25.12
N ASP A 167 -2.97 -21.51 -26.32
CA ASP A 167 -2.40 -22.71 -26.93
C ASP A 167 -1.07 -23.03 -26.25
N TRP A 168 -1.12 -23.95 -25.29
CA TRP A 168 0.04 -24.37 -24.52
C TRP A 168 1.12 -25.05 -25.37
N VAL A 169 0.77 -25.69 -26.49
CA VAL A 169 1.76 -26.28 -27.41
C VAL A 169 2.52 -25.17 -28.12
N ALA A 170 1.81 -24.15 -28.62
CA ALA A 170 2.43 -22.98 -29.23
C ALA A 170 3.32 -22.23 -28.23
N PHE A 171 2.86 -22.06 -26.98
CA PHE A 171 3.67 -21.41 -25.95
C PHE A 171 4.91 -22.21 -25.55
N LEU A 172 4.80 -23.55 -25.40
CA LEU A 172 5.96 -24.40 -25.14
C LEU A 172 6.98 -24.34 -26.27
N THR A 173 6.52 -24.30 -27.52
CA THR A 173 7.36 -24.16 -28.70
C THR A 173 8.10 -22.82 -28.70
N LEU A 174 7.39 -21.73 -28.36
CA LEU A 174 7.98 -20.41 -28.20
C LEU A 174 9.05 -20.40 -27.09
N ALA A 175 8.72 -20.90 -25.91
CA ALA A 175 9.63 -20.95 -24.77
C ALA A 175 10.88 -21.81 -25.08
N PHE A 176 10.70 -22.95 -25.75
CA PHE A 176 11.80 -23.80 -26.21
C PHE A 176 12.71 -23.06 -27.20
N ASN A 177 12.14 -22.40 -28.22
CA ASN A 177 12.88 -21.65 -29.23
C ASN A 177 13.64 -20.46 -28.64
N GLN A 178 13.09 -19.81 -27.61
CA GLN A 178 13.76 -18.72 -26.89
C GLN A 178 14.72 -19.22 -25.79
N GLN A 179 14.91 -20.54 -25.66
CA GLN A 179 15.73 -21.15 -24.61
C GLN A 179 15.28 -20.79 -23.18
N ALA A 180 14.00 -20.42 -23.00
CA ALA A 180 13.40 -20.10 -21.73
C ALA A 180 13.07 -21.38 -20.95
N ARG A 181 14.02 -21.85 -20.13
CA ARG A 181 13.87 -23.10 -19.33
C ARG A 181 13.69 -22.85 -17.83
N GLN A 182 14.12 -21.70 -17.33
CA GLN A 182 14.00 -21.34 -15.92
C GLN A 182 12.64 -20.71 -15.64
N PRO A 183 11.98 -21.01 -14.51
CA PRO A 183 10.67 -20.46 -14.17
C PRO A 183 10.62 -18.92 -14.24
N GLU A 184 11.67 -18.22 -13.81
CA GLU A 184 11.71 -16.75 -13.81
C GLU A 184 11.70 -16.18 -15.23
N VAL A 185 12.44 -16.82 -16.15
CA VAL A 185 12.50 -16.41 -17.56
C VAL A 185 11.18 -16.72 -18.27
N ILE A 186 10.58 -17.88 -17.96
CA ILE A 186 9.27 -18.26 -18.49
C ILE A 186 8.18 -17.32 -17.97
N ALA A 187 8.24 -16.89 -16.70
CA ALA A 187 7.31 -15.92 -16.13
C ALA A 187 7.36 -14.57 -16.85
N VAL A 188 8.55 -14.09 -17.20
CA VAL A 188 8.72 -12.87 -18.02
C VAL A 188 8.09 -13.07 -19.40
N LEU A 189 8.36 -14.19 -20.06
CA LEU A 189 7.80 -14.49 -21.37
C LEU A 189 6.27 -14.63 -21.34
N LEU A 190 5.70 -15.27 -20.30
CA LEU A 190 4.25 -15.36 -20.09
C LEU A 190 3.63 -13.97 -19.96
N ASN A 191 4.21 -13.09 -19.14
CA ASN A 191 3.71 -11.72 -19.00
C ASN A 191 3.75 -10.96 -20.33
N GLN A 192 4.84 -11.07 -21.10
CA GLN A 192 4.92 -10.46 -22.42
C GLN A 192 3.83 -10.96 -23.38
N GLN A 193 3.54 -12.27 -23.37
CA GLN A 193 2.49 -12.83 -24.23
C GLN A 193 1.07 -12.46 -23.76
N ILE A 194 0.86 -12.29 -22.45
CA ILE A 194 -0.39 -11.75 -21.89
C ILE A 194 -0.57 -10.29 -22.33
N ASP A 195 0.47 -9.46 -22.17
CA ASP A 195 0.42 -8.03 -22.51
C ASP A 195 0.29 -7.81 -24.03
N ALA A 196 0.79 -8.73 -24.84
CA ALA A 196 0.61 -8.75 -26.29
C ALA A 196 -0.76 -9.29 -26.75
N GLY A 197 -1.61 -9.77 -25.82
CA GLY A 197 -2.93 -10.34 -26.13
C GLY A 197 -2.90 -11.73 -26.79
N VAL A 198 -1.75 -12.40 -26.81
CA VAL A 198 -1.60 -13.76 -27.36
C VAL A 198 -2.12 -14.80 -26.35
N ILE A 199 -1.83 -14.59 -25.07
CA ILE A 199 -2.40 -15.36 -23.96
C ILE A 199 -3.55 -14.54 -23.39
N THR A 200 -4.73 -15.14 -23.30
CA THR A 200 -5.89 -14.48 -22.72
C THR A 200 -5.91 -14.72 -21.21
N LEU A 201 -5.91 -13.62 -20.45
CA LEU A 201 -6.17 -13.65 -19.00
C LEU A 201 -7.67 -13.37 -18.79
N LEU A 202 -8.44 -14.41 -18.49
CA LEU A 202 -9.86 -14.25 -18.16
C LEU A 202 -9.99 -13.92 -16.68
N GLU A 203 -10.46 -12.72 -16.37
CA GLU A 203 -10.69 -12.26 -15.00
C GLU A 203 -12.18 -12.20 -14.66
N GLN A 204 -12.51 -12.60 -13.45
CA GLN A 204 -13.81 -12.44 -12.81
C GLN A 204 -13.60 -11.75 -11.47
N PHE A 205 -14.46 -10.79 -11.17
CA PHE A 205 -14.33 -9.92 -10.01
C PHE A 205 -15.61 -9.91 -9.18
N ASP A 206 -15.44 -10.06 -7.88
CA ASP A 206 -16.49 -9.80 -6.89
C ASP A 206 -16.05 -8.61 -6.03
N ASN A 207 -16.87 -7.55 -5.99
CA ASN A 207 -16.61 -6.27 -5.32
C ASN A 207 -15.32 -5.59 -5.82
N ASP A 208 -15.44 -4.57 -6.68
CA ASP A 208 -14.37 -3.87 -7.42
C ASP A 208 -12.93 -4.01 -6.82
N PRO A 209 -12.14 -5.01 -7.25
CA PRO A 209 -10.84 -5.32 -6.65
C PRO A 209 -9.78 -4.27 -6.94
N SER A 210 -8.94 -3.98 -5.93
CA SER A 210 -7.78 -3.10 -6.12
C SER A 210 -6.83 -3.65 -7.18
N GLN A 211 -6.12 -2.75 -7.88
CA GLN A 211 -5.10 -3.13 -8.86
C GLN A 211 -4.04 -4.05 -8.23
N GLN A 212 -3.65 -3.79 -6.98
CA GLN A 212 -2.70 -4.62 -6.25
C GLN A 212 -3.22 -6.06 -6.06
N THR A 213 -4.51 -6.24 -5.75
CA THR A 213 -5.13 -7.56 -5.62
C THR A 213 -5.12 -8.30 -6.96
N ARG A 214 -5.40 -7.59 -8.06
CA ARG A 214 -5.34 -8.15 -9.42
C ARG A 214 -3.92 -8.58 -9.79
N GLU A 215 -2.93 -7.74 -9.50
CA GLU A 215 -1.51 -8.05 -9.72
C GLU A 215 -1.05 -9.26 -8.89
N LEU A 216 -1.50 -9.39 -7.64
CA LEU A 216 -1.22 -10.56 -6.82
C LEU A 216 -1.76 -11.86 -7.46
N VAL A 217 -3.00 -11.85 -7.96
CA VAL A 217 -3.58 -13.01 -8.65
C VAL A 217 -2.87 -13.29 -9.97
N ARG A 218 -2.59 -12.27 -10.77
CA ARG A 218 -1.83 -12.40 -12.03
C ARG A 218 -0.45 -13.02 -11.78
N ASN A 219 0.29 -12.53 -10.79
CA ASN A 219 1.62 -13.04 -10.44
C ASN A 219 1.55 -14.51 -9.96
N ALA A 220 0.54 -14.87 -9.16
CA ALA A 220 0.35 -16.25 -8.74
C ALA A 220 0.09 -17.18 -9.95
N LEU A 221 -0.79 -16.79 -10.86
CA LEU A 221 -1.07 -17.54 -12.10
C LEU A 221 0.18 -17.72 -12.96
N VAL A 222 0.89 -16.62 -13.23
CA VAL A 222 2.10 -16.63 -14.06
C VAL A 222 3.17 -17.52 -13.45
N ASN A 223 3.39 -17.44 -12.13
CA ASN A 223 4.38 -18.28 -11.45
C ASN A 223 3.99 -19.76 -11.49
N THR A 224 2.71 -20.09 -11.29
CA THR A 224 2.22 -21.48 -11.40
C THR A 224 2.40 -22.01 -12.82
N ALA A 225 1.99 -21.25 -13.84
CA ALA A 225 2.18 -21.63 -15.24
C ALA A 225 3.66 -21.79 -15.60
N ALA A 226 4.52 -20.88 -15.13
CA ALA A 226 5.95 -20.92 -15.39
C ALA A 226 6.60 -22.19 -14.83
N LEU A 227 6.20 -22.63 -13.64
CA LEU A 227 6.67 -23.88 -13.05
C LEU A 227 6.22 -25.10 -13.86
N LEU A 228 4.96 -25.14 -14.32
CA LEU A 228 4.44 -26.24 -15.15
C LEU A 228 5.18 -26.35 -16.49
N VAL A 229 5.37 -25.21 -17.16
CA VAL A 229 6.10 -25.11 -18.42
C VAL A 229 7.57 -25.49 -18.21
N SER A 230 8.23 -24.97 -17.17
CA SER A 230 9.63 -25.32 -16.87
C SER A 230 9.81 -26.81 -16.64
N ASN A 231 8.93 -27.43 -15.84
CA ASN A 231 8.97 -28.85 -15.56
C ASN A 231 8.78 -29.70 -16.83
N THR A 232 7.93 -29.25 -17.74
CA THR A 232 7.69 -29.94 -19.01
C THR A 232 8.89 -29.81 -19.94
N LEU A 233 9.46 -28.61 -20.06
CA LEU A 233 10.65 -28.38 -20.89
C LEU A 233 11.91 -29.04 -20.33
N ARG A 234 11.98 -29.34 -19.03
CA ARG A 234 13.15 -29.95 -18.38
C ARG A 234 13.61 -31.24 -19.07
N ASN A 235 12.67 -32.02 -19.60
CA ASN A 235 12.95 -33.32 -20.21
C ASN A 235 12.89 -33.30 -21.76
N ILE A 236 12.67 -32.13 -22.37
CA ILE A 236 12.55 -31.94 -23.83
C ILE A 236 13.87 -31.37 -24.35
N HIS A 237 14.51 -32.10 -25.28
CA HIS A 237 15.83 -31.77 -25.84
C HIS A 237 15.78 -31.36 -27.31
N SER A 238 14.72 -31.72 -28.02
CA SER A 238 14.46 -31.32 -29.41
C SER A 238 13.01 -30.84 -29.58
N ILE A 239 12.74 -30.09 -30.65
CA ILE A 239 11.39 -29.53 -30.90
C ILE A 239 10.35 -30.61 -31.18
N ASP A 240 10.78 -31.74 -31.77
CA ASP A 240 9.93 -32.88 -32.11
C ASP A 240 9.46 -33.66 -30.86
N GLU A 241 10.10 -33.43 -29.70
CA GLU A 241 9.72 -34.01 -28.41
C GLU A 241 8.60 -33.22 -27.71
N ILE A 242 8.22 -32.05 -28.22
CA ILE A 242 7.11 -31.27 -27.66
C ILE A 242 5.79 -32.03 -27.92
N PRO A 243 4.97 -32.28 -26.88
CA PRO A 243 3.69 -32.97 -27.05
C PRO A 243 2.79 -32.23 -28.06
N SER A 244 2.24 -32.96 -29.03
CA SER A 244 1.31 -32.41 -30.02
C SER A 244 -0.05 -32.02 -29.43
N LYS A 245 -0.34 -32.46 -28.18
CA LYS A 245 -1.50 -32.06 -27.40
C LYS A 245 -1.12 -31.90 -25.94
N ILE A 246 -1.35 -30.70 -25.41
CA ILE A 246 -1.24 -30.43 -23.98
C ILE A 246 -2.24 -29.35 -23.60
N SER A 247 -2.82 -29.48 -22.41
CA SER A 247 -3.74 -28.51 -21.86
C SER A 247 -3.46 -28.39 -20.38
N TYR A 248 -2.98 -27.22 -19.95
CA TYR A 248 -2.93 -26.88 -18.54
C TYR A 248 -4.19 -26.11 -18.16
N ASP A 249 -4.80 -26.52 -17.06
CA ASP A 249 -5.80 -25.70 -16.37
C ASP A 249 -5.08 -24.88 -15.30
N VAL A 250 -4.79 -23.62 -15.62
CA VAL A 250 -4.15 -22.69 -14.69
C VAL A 250 -5.18 -21.65 -14.28
N SER A 251 -5.84 -21.92 -13.16
CA SER A 251 -6.78 -21.02 -12.50
C SER A 251 -6.33 -20.71 -11.07
N TYR A 252 -6.58 -19.50 -10.63
CA TYR A 252 -6.28 -19.06 -9.27
C TYR A 252 -7.31 -18.04 -8.83
N SER A 253 -7.70 -18.09 -7.57
CA SER A 253 -8.53 -17.05 -6.98
C SER A 253 -8.00 -16.66 -5.61
N ASN A 254 -8.06 -15.37 -5.32
CA ASN A 254 -7.70 -14.83 -4.01
C ASN A 254 -8.72 -13.79 -3.59
N SER A 255 -8.92 -13.69 -2.28
CA SER A 255 -9.84 -12.72 -1.67
C SER A 255 -9.12 -11.89 -0.63
N VAL A 256 -9.29 -10.58 -0.69
CA VAL A 256 -8.65 -9.62 0.22
C VAL A 256 -9.72 -8.67 0.78
N PRO A 257 -9.74 -8.41 2.11
CA PRO A 257 -10.66 -7.44 2.67
C PRO A 257 -10.34 -6.03 2.18
N GLN A 258 -11.36 -5.35 1.65
CA GLN A 258 -11.32 -3.93 1.30
C GLN A 258 -12.05 -3.11 2.36
N ARG A 259 -11.53 -1.93 2.64
CA ARG A 259 -12.09 -1.02 3.64
C ARG A 259 -12.95 0.03 2.97
N TYR A 260 -14.08 0.32 3.58
CA TYR A 260 -15.03 1.34 3.13
C TYR A 260 -15.26 2.37 4.22
N LEU A 261 -15.47 3.62 3.82
CA LEU A 261 -15.86 4.71 4.70
C LEU A 261 -17.11 5.39 4.14
N LEU A 262 -18.21 5.28 4.88
CA LEU A 262 -19.41 6.05 4.64
C LEU A 262 -19.41 7.26 5.57
N VAL A 263 -19.35 8.46 4.99
CA VAL A 263 -19.49 9.73 5.71
C VAL A 263 -20.91 10.25 5.50
N GLN A 264 -21.61 10.55 6.59
CA GLN A 264 -22.92 11.18 6.57
C GLN A 264 -22.91 12.41 7.48
N GLN A 265 -23.58 13.48 7.05
CA GLN A 265 -23.71 14.70 7.83
C GLN A 265 -25.17 15.11 7.95
N GLN A 266 -25.56 15.59 9.12
CA GLN A 266 -26.92 16.05 9.42
C GLN A 266 -26.85 17.34 10.24
N ASP A 267 -27.63 18.34 9.86
CA ASP A 267 -27.70 19.62 10.58
C ASP A 267 -28.33 19.39 11.97
N ILE A 268 -27.64 19.83 13.03
CA ILE A 268 -28.14 19.74 14.40
C ILE A 268 -29.48 20.47 14.56
N ALA A 269 -29.67 21.60 13.89
CA ALA A 269 -30.93 22.33 13.95
C ALA A 269 -32.09 21.55 13.32
N ALA A 270 -31.83 20.80 12.25
CA ALA A 270 -32.84 19.94 11.64
C ALA A 270 -33.16 18.72 12.51
N LEU A 271 -32.15 18.20 13.22
CA LEU A 271 -32.28 17.04 14.12
C LEU A 271 -32.98 17.37 15.43
N LEU A 272 -32.58 18.46 16.09
CA LEU A 272 -32.91 18.74 17.48
C LEU A 272 -33.75 20.02 17.67
N GLY A 273 -33.82 20.90 16.67
CA GLY A 273 -34.45 22.22 16.80
C GLY A 273 -35.96 22.20 17.11
N GLN A 274 -36.61 21.04 17.00
CA GLN A 274 -38.02 20.85 17.38
C GLN A 274 -38.21 20.35 18.82
N LEU A 275 -37.13 19.90 19.48
CA LEU A 275 -37.17 19.41 20.85
C LEU A 275 -37.01 20.56 21.84
N PRO A 276 -37.59 20.46 23.06
CA PRO A 276 -37.36 21.46 24.10
C PRO A 276 -35.88 21.56 24.48
N ALA A 277 -35.29 22.74 24.26
CA ALA A 277 -33.87 23.01 24.52
C ALA A 277 -33.48 22.69 25.98
N ASP A 278 -34.35 22.96 26.95
CA ASP A 278 -34.09 22.73 28.38
C ASP A 278 -33.95 21.24 28.75
N GLY A 279 -34.42 20.33 27.89
CA GLY A 279 -34.19 18.89 28.02
C GLY A 279 -32.87 18.39 27.41
N ILE A 280 -32.15 19.27 26.72
CA ILE A 280 -30.92 18.98 25.98
C ILE A 280 -29.74 19.77 26.57
N ILE A 281 -30.00 21.00 27.00
CA ILE A 281 -29.01 21.97 27.46
C ILE A 281 -29.18 22.17 28.96
N THR A 282 -28.08 22.04 29.70
CA THR A 282 -28.00 22.41 31.11
C THR A 282 -26.88 23.43 31.32
N PHE A 283 -26.96 24.17 32.42
CA PHE A 283 -25.96 25.16 32.81
C PHE A 283 -25.33 24.78 34.14
N THR A 284 -24.01 24.97 34.24
CA THR A 284 -23.27 24.92 35.51
C THR A 284 -22.55 26.25 35.75
N PRO A 285 -22.62 26.82 36.97
CA PRO A 285 -21.87 28.02 37.31
C PRO A 285 -20.36 27.73 37.46
N THR A 286 -19.95 26.48 37.63
CA THR A 286 -18.55 26.08 37.71
C THR A 286 -17.92 26.15 36.31
N PRO A 287 -16.86 26.96 36.09
CA PRO A 287 -16.20 27.04 34.79
C PRO A 287 -15.64 25.67 34.39
N LEU A 288 -16.01 25.21 33.19
CA LEU A 288 -15.39 24.06 32.55
C LEU A 288 -14.05 24.47 31.91
N PRO A 289 -13.06 23.58 31.82
CA PRO A 289 -11.80 23.88 31.16
C PRO A 289 -12.00 24.01 29.64
N GLU A 290 -11.46 25.08 29.05
CA GLU A 290 -11.44 25.21 27.59
C GLU A 290 -10.40 24.28 26.98
N PRO A 291 -10.79 23.47 25.98
CA PRO A 291 -9.82 22.69 25.26
C PRO A 291 -8.97 23.60 24.37
N THR A 292 -7.66 23.33 24.30
CA THR A 292 -6.80 23.95 23.30
C THR A 292 -7.20 23.47 21.92
N ARG A 293 -7.76 24.35 21.09
CA ARG A 293 -7.97 24.09 19.66
C ARG A 293 -6.84 24.71 18.86
N PRO A 294 -6.16 23.97 17.99
CA PRO A 294 -5.31 24.62 16.99
C PRO A 294 -6.22 25.47 16.09
N ASP A 295 -5.85 26.74 15.84
CA ASP A 295 -6.62 27.71 15.03
C ASP A 295 -6.87 27.26 13.58
N LYS A 296 -6.28 26.14 13.16
CA LYS A 296 -6.43 25.53 11.83
C LYS A 296 -6.48 24.01 11.97
N PRO A 297 -7.21 23.30 11.10
CA PRO A 297 -7.08 21.85 11.00
C PRO A 297 -5.60 21.53 10.79
N ILE A 298 -5.04 20.78 11.73
CA ILE A 298 -3.66 20.33 11.62
C ILE A 298 -3.61 19.36 10.45
N LYS A 299 -3.06 19.82 9.33
CA LYS A 299 -2.88 18.97 8.16
C LYS A 299 -1.74 18.01 8.46
N HIS A 300 -2.10 16.81 8.93
CA HIS A 300 -1.14 15.74 9.09
C HIS A 300 -0.53 15.42 7.72
N ARG A 301 0.79 15.56 7.62
CA ARG A 301 1.55 15.07 6.49
C ARG A 301 2.04 13.68 6.85
N GLU A 302 1.74 12.73 5.98
CA GLU A 302 2.24 11.37 6.09
C GLU A 302 3.24 11.11 4.96
N CYS A 303 4.28 10.33 5.26
CA CYS A 303 5.21 9.80 4.26
C CYS A 303 5.44 8.32 4.58
N VAL A 304 5.11 7.44 3.64
CA VAL A 304 5.41 6.01 3.78
C VAL A 304 6.80 5.74 3.21
N VAL A 305 7.74 5.34 4.06
CA VAL A 305 9.11 4.98 3.66
C VAL A 305 9.27 3.47 3.67
N SER A 306 9.79 2.92 2.57
CA SER A 306 10.01 1.49 2.37
C SER A 306 11.33 1.23 1.66
N LEU A 307 11.85 -0.01 1.72
CA LEU A 307 12.99 -0.41 0.88
C LEU A 307 12.47 -0.98 -0.44
N GLY A 308 12.94 -0.44 -1.57
CA GLY A 308 12.66 -0.94 -2.93
C GLY A 308 13.50 -2.16 -3.33
N PHE A 309 14.22 -2.76 -2.39
CA PHE A 309 15.14 -3.88 -2.60
C PHE A 309 15.19 -4.80 -1.37
N ASN A 310 15.75 -6.00 -1.54
CA ASN A 310 15.93 -6.93 -0.43
C ASN A 310 17.20 -6.58 0.38
N PRO A 311 17.07 -6.17 1.66
CA PRO A 311 18.21 -5.73 2.47
C PRO A 311 19.14 -6.87 2.90
N LYS A 312 18.73 -8.15 2.78
CA LYS A 312 19.52 -9.31 3.28
C LYS A 312 20.90 -9.42 2.65
N SER A 313 21.08 -8.95 1.42
CA SER A 313 22.36 -8.97 0.70
C SER A 313 23.25 -7.77 1.01
N PHE A 314 22.79 -6.86 1.89
CA PHE A 314 23.47 -5.63 2.25
C PHE A 314 23.84 -5.66 3.74
N ASN A 315 25.02 -5.16 4.06
CA ASN A 315 25.58 -5.13 5.41
C ASN A 315 24.99 -3.98 6.25
N ILE A 316 23.65 -3.88 6.33
CA ILE A 316 22.92 -2.82 7.02
C ILE A 316 22.54 -3.28 8.43
N MET A 317 22.91 -2.50 9.44
CA MET A 317 22.58 -2.77 10.84
C MET A 317 21.36 -1.98 11.30
N SER A 318 21.25 -0.70 10.93
CA SER A 318 20.08 0.14 11.25
C SER A 318 19.84 1.21 10.20
N ILE A 319 18.58 1.63 10.10
CA ILE A 319 18.14 2.76 9.29
C ILE A 319 17.25 3.64 10.17
N GLU A 320 17.55 4.92 10.20
CA GLU A 320 16.87 5.91 11.02
C GLU A 320 16.45 7.11 10.17
N LEU A 321 15.20 7.53 10.33
CA LEU A 321 14.59 8.64 9.60
C LEU A 321 14.32 9.78 10.59
N ARG A 322 14.89 10.95 10.34
CA ARG A 322 14.72 12.14 11.18
C ARG A 322 13.96 13.24 10.42
N TYR A 323 12.97 13.82 11.06
CA TYR A 323 12.07 14.84 10.49
C TYR A 323 11.35 15.59 11.61
N ALA A 324 11.07 16.89 11.50
CA ALA A 324 10.29 17.66 12.51
C ALA A 324 10.68 17.38 13.97
N GLN A 325 12.00 17.35 14.27
CA GLN A 325 12.58 16.95 15.57
C GLN A 325 12.24 15.53 16.06
N SER A 326 11.51 14.76 15.28
CA SER A 326 11.18 13.36 15.49
C SER A 326 12.22 12.45 14.84
N GLN A 327 12.34 11.25 15.41
CA GLN A 327 13.24 10.21 14.95
C GLN A 327 12.47 8.88 14.91
N THR A 328 12.43 8.25 13.74
CA THR A 328 11.73 6.98 13.53
C THR A 328 12.71 5.94 12.97
N PRO A 329 13.03 4.88 13.72
CA PRO A 329 13.85 3.79 13.21
C PRO A 329 13.03 2.83 12.34
N MET A 330 13.64 2.29 11.28
CA MET A 330 13.10 1.12 10.57
C MET A 330 13.54 -0.16 11.29
N GLN A 331 12.61 -1.09 11.51
CA GLN A 331 12.84 -2.28 12.33
C GLN A 331 13.70 -3.33 11.62
N TRP A 332 14.86 -3.66 12.17
CA TRP A 332 15.72 -4.76 11.72
C TRP A 332 15.06 -6.14 11.99
N PRO A 333 15.34 -7.22 11.22
CA PRO A 333 16.22 -7.34 10.05
C PRO A 333 15.53 -7.08 8.71
N SER A 334 14.21 -7.06 8.69
CA SER A 334 13.43 -6.99 7.44
C SER A 334 13.16 -5.57 6.98
N PHE A 335 13.41 -4.56 7.82
CA PHE A 335 13.16 -3.15 7.56
C PHE A 335 11.77 -2.92 6.92
N PRO A 336 10.68 -3.34 7.61
CA PRO A 336 9.33 -3.19 7.08
C PRO A 336 9.02 -1.70 6.85
N PRO A 337 8.10 -1.38 5.93
CA PRO A 337 7.71 0.00 5.68
C PRO A 337 7.27 0.72 6.96
N VAL A 338 7.71 1.97 7.11
CA VAL A 338 7.35 2.83 8.23
C VAL A 338 6.58 4.06 7.73
N THR A 339 5.65 4.55 8.54
CA THR A 339 4.87 5.75 8.21
C THR A 339 5.34 6.88 9.11
N LEU A 340 5.97 7.88 8.50
CA LEU A 340 6.34 9.12 9.16
C LEU A 340 5.11 10.01 9.22
N LYS A 341 4.84 10.61 10.38
CA LYS A 341 3.70 11.51 10.58
C LYS A 341 4.15 12.78 11.26
N THR A 342 3.80 13.93 10.68
CA THR A 342 4.10 15.23 11.27
C THR A 342 2.97 16.21 11.02
N THR A 343 2.91 17.21 11.89
CA THR A 343 2.04 18.37 11.83
C THR A 343 2.78 19.62 11.35
N GLU A 344 4.10 19.55 11.23
CA GLU A 344 4.98 20.63 10.80
C GLU A 344 5.17 20.63 9.27
N GLU A 345 5.47 21.80 8.70
CA GLU A 345 5.93 21.88 7.31
C GLU A 345 7.36 21.36 7.21
N VAL A 346 7.48 20.08 6.83
CA VAL A 346 8.76 19.44 6.55
C VAL A 346 8.95 19.29 5.05
N SER A 347 10.08 19.76 4.56
CA SER A 347 10.50 19.58 3.15
C SER A 347 11.42 18.39 2.96
N ASP A 348 12.19 18.02 4.00
CA ASP A 348 13.26 17.02 3.91
C ASP A 348 13.20 16.02 5.07
N ILE A 349 13.59 14.78 4.77
CA ILE A 349 13.80 13.69 5.71
C ILE A 349 15.30 13.38 5.72
N THR A 350 15.94 13.45 6.88
CA THR A 350 17.33 13.00 7.03
C THR A 350 17.34 11.50 7.25
N LEU A 351 17.93 10.76 6.31
CA LEU A 351 18.17 9.33 6.41
C LEU A 351 19.56 9.10 7.01
N LYS A 352 19.63 8.32 8.09
CA LYS A 352 20.88 7.82 8.65
C LYS A 352 20.92 6.31 8.56
N VAL A 353 21.96 5.78 7.93
CA VAL A 353 22.22 4.34 7.82
C VAL A 353 23.43 4.00 8.67
N THR A 354 23.33 2.97 9.49
CA THR A 354 24.49 2.39 10.20
C THR A 354 24.75 1.01 9.63
N PHE A 355 26.00 0.75 9.25
CA PHE A 355 26.40 -0.52 8.65
C PHE A 355 26.93 -1.49 9.71
N SER A 356 27.06 -2.77 9.35
CA SER A 356 27.53 -3.83 10.26
C SER A 356 28.95 -3.62 10.79
N ASP A 357 29.71 -2.73 10.16
CA ASP A 357 31.06 -2.35 10.54
C ASP A 357 31.11 -1.10 11.44
N TYR A 358 29.94 -0.67 11.94
CA TYR A 358 29.66 0.48 12.80
C TYR A 358 29.92 1.86 12.18
N THR A 359 30.22 1.91 10.89
CA THR A 359 30.26 3.19 10.17
C THR A 359 28.85 3.67 9.86
N SER A 360 28.69 4.98 9.63
CA SER A 360 27.38 5.56 9.29
C SER A 360 27.45 6.48 8.09
N TYR A 361 26.39 6.49 7.31
CA TYR A 361 26.16 7.39 6.19
C TYR A 361 24.86 8.18 6.42
N GLU A 362 24.87 9.47 6.08
CA GLU A 362 23.69 10.33 6.17
C GLU A 362 23.39 10.96 4.81
N SER A 363 22.11 11.00 4.45
CA SER A 363 21.60 11.63 3.23
C SER A 363 20.29 12.38 3.51
N GLN A 364 19.91 13.27 2.61
CA GLN A 364 18.64 13.99 2.66
C GLN A 364 17.73 13.56 1.52
N LEU A 365 16.46 13.34 1.85
CA LEU A 365 15.42 12.94 0.93
C LEU A 365 14.31 13.99 0.96
N GLY A 366 13.81 14.40 -0.20
CA GLY A 366 12.64 15.28 -0.25
C GLY A 366 11.40 14.55 0.28
N TRP A 367 10.57 15.25 1.06
CA TRP A 367 9.30 14.73 1.57
C TRP A 367 8.33 14.45 0.42
N GLN A 368 7.82 13.22 0.36
CA GLN A 368 6.82 12.76 -0.62
C GLN A 368 5.78 11.88 0.08
N ASP A 369 4.64 11.61 -0.55
CA ASP A 369 3.62 10.74 0.05
C ASP A 369 4.14 9.29 0.23
N THR A 370 4.99 8.84 -0.69
CA THR A 370 5.64 7.53 -0.63
C THR A 370 7.09 7.64 -1.11
N LEU A 371 8.01 7.04 -0.35
CA LEU A 371 9.42 6.90 -0.69
C LEU A 371 9.80 5.41 -0.72
N ALA A 372 10.22 4.93 -1.87
CA ALA A 372 10.84 3.62 -2.02
C ALA A 372 12.36 3.80 -2.14
N LEU A 373 13.07 3.56 -1.03
CA LEU A 373 14.51 3.74 -0.95
C LEU A 373 15.23 2.73 -1.83
N THR A 374 16.14 3.23 -2.65
CA THR A 374 17.07 2.45 -3.48
C THR A 374 18.36 2.16 -2.72
N PRO A 375 19.18 1.19 -3.14
CA PRO A 375 20.50 1.00 -2.54
C PRO A 375 21.37 2.28 -2.58
N GLN A 376 21.24 3.11 -3.62
CA GLN A 376 21.98 4.37 -3.72
C GLN A 376 21.60 5.38 -2.63
N ASP A 377 20.32 5.45 -2.24
CA ASP A 377 19.88 6.35 -1.18
C ASP A 377 20.54 6.02 0.17
N LEU A 378 20.90 4.75 0.37
CA LEU A 378 21.59 4.24 1.55
C LEU A 378 23.12 4.32 1.43
N GLY A 379 23.67 4.89 0.36
CA GLY A 379 25.11 5.05 0.15
C GLY A 379 25.81 3.86 -0.50
N PHE A 380 25.06 2.95 -1.14
CA PHE A 380 25.64 1.88 -1.95
C PHE A 380 25.80 2.29 -3.41
N TYR A 381 26.90 1.87 -4.04
CA TYR A 381 27.18 2.08 -5.46
C TYR A 381 27.21 0.75 -6.21
N SER A 382 26.52 0.67 -7.35
CA SER A 382 26.52 -0.52 -8.22
C SER A 382 27.66 -0.45 -9.23
N LEU A 383 28.65 -1.33 -9.09
CA LEU A 383 29.71 -1.48 -10.08
C LEU A 383 29.51 -2.77 -10.89
N LEU A 384 29.25 -2.61 -12.18
CA LEU A 384 29.03 -3.72 -13.10
C LEU A 384 30.33 -4.03 -13.84
N PHE A 385 30.83 -5.25 -13.71
CA PHE A 385 31.88 -5.78 -14.57
C PHE A 385 31.25 -6.48 -15.78
N GLU A 386 31.65 -6.07 -16.98
CA GLU A 386 31.16 -6.62 -18.25
C GLU A 386 32.30 -7.24 -19.05
N ALA A 387 32.12 -8.48 -19.47
CA ALA A 387 33.10 -9.22 -20.26
C ALA A 387 32.49 -9.83 -21.54
N GLU A 388 31.23 -9.50 -21.89
CA GLU A 388 30.53 -10.05 -23.06
C GLU A 388 31.34 -9.95 -24.38
N PRO A 389 32.03 -8.83 -24.69
CA PRO A 389 32.83 -8.74 -25.92
C PRO A 389 33.99 -9.75 -26.00
N LEU A 390 34.38 -10.36 -24.87
CA LEU A 390 35.50 -11.31 -24.76
C LEU A 390 35.05 -12.77 -24.91
N LYS A 391 33.75 -13.04 -24.92
CA LYS A 391 33.15 -14.38 -24.98
C LYS A 391 33.63 -15.23 -26.16
N ALA A 392 33.86 -14.61 -27.32
CA ALA A 392 34.33 -15.32 -28.51
C ALA A 392 35.80 -15.76 -28.44
N LYS A 393 36.58 -15.23 -27.49
CA LYS A 393 38.03 -15.47 -27.38
C LYS A 393 38.43 -16.24 -26.13
N PHE A 394 37.58 -16.24 -25.11
CA PHE A 394 37.89 -16.80 -23.80
C PHE A 394 36.86 -17.86 -23.41
N LYS A 395 37.34 -18.99 -22.91
CA LYS A 395 36.50 -20.05 -22.33
C LYS A 395 36.01 -19.68 -20.93
N SER A 396 36.85 -19.00 -20.17
CA SER A 396 36.52 -18.50 -18.83
C SER A 396 37.41 -17.31 -18.48
N ILE A 397 36.88 -16.38 -17.70
CA ILE A 397 37.61 -15.27 -17.09
C ILE A 397 37.37 -15.31 -15.59
N SER A 398 38.39 -15.06 -14.78
CA SER A 398 38.25 -14.85 -13.33
C SER A 398 39.10 -13.67 -12.92
N GLY A 399 38.60 -12.87 -11.97
CA GLY A 399 39.33 -11.70 -11.50
C GLY A 399 38.93 -11.30 -10.10
N THR A 400 39.73 -10.39 -9.57
CA THR A 400 39.50 -9.77 -8.27
C THR A 400 39.48 -8.27 -8.44
N ALA A 401 38.65 -7.62 -7.63
CA ALA A 401 38.51 -6.18 -7.57
C ALA A 401 38.57 -5.73 -6.12
N THR A 402 39.15 -4.56 -5.91
CA THR A 402 39.38 -3.97 -4.59
C THR A 402 38.98 -2.50 -4.65
N TYR A 403 38.01 -2.12 -3.83
CA TYR A 403 37.55 -0.75 -3.70
C TYR A 403 38.43 0.00 -2.71
N GLN A 404 39.01 1.10 -3.19
CA GLN A 404 39.82 2.05 -2.44
C GLN A 404 38.97 3.31 -2.20
N PRO A 405 38.39 3.47 -1.00
CA PRO A 405 37.57 4.62 -0.67
C PRO A 405 38.40 5.91 -0.58
N ALA A 406 37.83 7.04 -1.01
CA ALA A 406 38.40 8.37 -0.79
C ALA A 406 37.94 9.02 0.54
N GLY A 407 36.93 8.44 1.19
CA GLY A 407 36.31 8.94 2.42
C GLY A 407 36.39 7.95 3.59
N GLN A 408 35.38 7.99 4.46
CA GLN A 408 35.30 7.18 5.68
C GLN A 408 34.87 5.72 5.46
N ALA A 409 34.47 5.36 4.24
CA ALA A 409 34.13 3.99 3.87
C ALA A 409 35.34 3.06 4.06
N LYS A 410 35.07 1.77 4.26
CA LYS A 410 36.13 0.75 4.36
C LYS A 410 36.43 0.11 3.01
N LYS A 411 37.68 -0.34 2.87
CA LYS A 411 38.15 -1.17 1.76
C LYS A 411 37.30 -2.43 1.66
N GLN A 412 36.84 -2.74 0.45
CA GLN A 412 36.02 -3.92 0.15
C GLN A 412 36.64 -4.68 -1.01
N ASN A 413 36.55 -6.01 -0.97
CA ASN A 413 37.08 -6.88 -2.02
C ASN A 413 35.93 -7.62 -2.68
N PHE A 414 36.08 -7.90 -3.97
CA PHE A 414 35.14 -8.63 -4.78
C PHE A 414 35.88 -9.60 -5.69
N SER A 415 35.30 -10.76 -5.93
CA SER A 415 35.82 -11.73 -6.90
C SER A 415 34.72 -12.00 -7.91
N PHE A 416 35.07 -11.99 -9.18
CA PHE A 416 34.17 -12.29 -10.27
C PHE A 416 34.72 -13.43 -11.11
N SER A 417 33.81 -14.21 -11.68
CA SER A 417 34.13 -15.29 -12.59
C SER A 417 33.06 -15.32 -13.69
N PHE A 418 33.52 -15.42 -14.93
CA PHE A 418 32.71 -15.48 -16.13
C PHE A 418 32.99 -16.82 -16.82
N ALA A 419 31.95 -17.61 -16.99
CA ALA A 419 31.99 -18.86 -17.74
C ALA A 419 30.62 -19.12 -18.34
N ALA A 420 30.58 -19.88 -19.43
CA ALA A 420 29.35 -20.25 -20.11
C ALA A 420 28.51 -19.03 -20.53
N GLN A 421 27.28 -18.88 -20.01
CA GLN A 421 26.32 -17.85 -20.42
C GLN A 421 26.34 -16.58 -19.54
N GLN A 422 27.16 -16.50 -18.49
CA GLN A 422 27.21 -15.35 -17.59
C GLN A 422 28.52 -14.56 -17.76
N TRP A 423 28.43 -13.38 -18.37
CA TRP A 423 29.56 -12.47 -18.66
C TRP A 423 29.39 -11.09 -18.04
N GLN A 424 28.53 -11.01 -17.03
CA GLN A 424 28.30 -9.81 -16.24
C GLN A 424 28.30 -10.16 -14.76
N ALA A 425 28.94 -9.33 -13.95
CA ALA A 425 28.97 -9.46 -12.50
C ALA A 425 28.73 -8.09 -11.87
N ASN A 426 27.67 -7.97 -11.08
CA ASN A 426 27.39 -6.75 -10.34
C ASN A 426 27.95 -6.83 -8.93
N TRP A 427 28.57 -5.74 -8.49
CA TRP A 427 29.09 -5.57 -7.15
C TRP A 427 28.50 -4.33 -6.50
N TRP A 428 27.79 -4.54 -5.39
CA TRP A 428 27.35 -3.45 -4.51
C TRP A 428 28.46 -3.05 -3.55
N ILE A 429 28.93 -1.82 -3.69
CA ILE A 429 29.99 -1.23 -2.87
C ILE A 429 29.35 -0.31 -1.85
N ASN A 430 29.68 -0.48 -0.56
CA ASN A 430 29.31 0.53 0.43
C ASN A 430 30.23 1.75 0.30
N ALA A 431 29.79 2.78 -0.41
CA ALA A 431 30.62 3.93 -0.81
C ALA A 431 30.49 5.13 0.14
N HIS A 432 29.46 5.15 1.01
CA HIS A 432 29.07 6.29 1.84
C HIS A 432 28.87 7.57 1.03
N ALA A 433 28.35 7.44 -0.19
CA ALA A 433 28.09 8.53 -1.09
C ALA A 433 27.08 8.11 -2.17
N SER A 434 26.49 9.10 -2.84
CA SER A 434 25.62 8.89 -4.01
C SER A 434 26.38 8.37 -5.25
N GLY A 435 27.71 8.37 -5.22
CA GLY A 435 28.58 7.84 -6.26
C GLY A 435 29.67 6.93 -5.68
N LEU A 436 30.60 6.46 -6.52
CA LEU A 436 31.66 5.55 -6.10
C LEU A 436 32.56 6.12 -4.99
N ASN A 437 32.81 7.43 -4.98
CA ASN A 437 33.62 8.13 -3.97
C ASN A 437 34.96 7.45 -3.64
N GLY A 438 35.70 7.09 -4.70
CA GLY A 438 36.95 6.37 -4.60
C GLY A 438 37.35 5.81 -5.96
N ARG A 439 38.14 4.73 -5.94
CA ARG A 439 38.50 3.98 -7.15
C ARG A 439 38.45 2.48 -6.89
N VAL A 440 38.39 1.69 -7.94
CA VAL A 440 38.51 0.23 -7.89
C VAL A 440 39.78 -0.18 -8.61
N ASP A 441 40.68 -0.83 -7.89
CA ASP A 441 41.82 -1.53 -8.46
C ASP A 441 41.37 -2.96 -8.78
N TYR A 442 41.60 -3.46 -9.99
CA TYR A 442 41.19 -4.82 -10.38
C TYR A 442 42.21 -5.49 -11.29
N GLN A 443 42.15 -6.82 -11.33
CA GLN A 443 42.96 -7.65 -12.21
C GLN A 443 42.15 -8.88 -12.61
N TRP A 444 42.34 -9.37 -13.83
CA TRP A 444 41.69 -10.58 -14.27
C TRP A 444 42.61 -11.45 -15.13
N GLN A 445 42.31 -12.74 -15.10
CA GLN A 445 42.97 -13.76 -15.89
C GLN A 445 41.93 -14.48 -16.74
N GLY A 446 42.29 -14.79 -17.99
CA GLY A 446 41.41 -15.44 -18.94
C GLY A 446 42.06 -16.67 -19.57
N LYS A 447 41.32 -17.78 -19.65
CA LYS A 447 41.73 -18.95 -20.44
C LYS A 447 41.26 -18.77 -21.88
N LEU A 448 42.21 -18.63 -22.81
CA LEU A 448 41.91 -18.49 -24.23
C LEU A 448 41.25 -19.75 -24.77
N ASP A 449 40.27 -19.56 -25.66
CA ASP A 449 39.64 -20.65 -26.39
C ASP A 449 40.52 -21.04 -27.59
N SER A 450 41.58 -21.82 -27.34
CA SER A 450 42.51 -22.26 -28.37
C SER A 450 43.07 -23.66 -28.08
N ILE A 451 43.58 -24.32 -29.12
CA ILE A 451 44.12 -25.69 -29.09
C ILE A 451 45.28 -25.85 -28.09
N PHE A 452 46.00 -24.76 -27.81
CA PHE A 452 47.01 -24.69 -26.75
C PHE A 452 46.57 -23.74 -25.65
N PRO A 453 46.15 -24.23 -24.45
CA PRO A 453 45.62 -23.38 -23.40
C PRO A 453 46.68 -22.38 -22.94
N LYS A 454 46.50 -21.12 -23.32
CA LYS A 454 47.27 -19.97 -22.82
C LYS A 454 46.39 -19.17 -21.87
N THR A 455 46.96 -18.80 -20.74
CA THR A 455 46.33 -17.88 -19.79
C THR A 455 46.77 -16.47 -20.14
N TYR A 456 45.81 -15.59 -20.39
CA TYR A 456 46.03 -14.14 -20.43
C TYR A 456 45.94 -13.58 -19.03
N ASP A 457 46.78 -12.60 -18.72
CA ASP A 457 46.70 -11.79 -17.51
C ASP A 457 46.60 -10.33 -17.92
N SER A 458 45.58 -9.62 -17.44
CA SER A 458 45.38 -8.20 -17.75
C SER A 458 46.44 -7.29 -17.13
N GLY A 459 47.15 -7.77 -16.11
CA GLY A 459 47.85 -6.93 -15.17
C GLY A 459 46.90 -6.08 -14.32
N PRO A 460 47.44 -5.23 -13.44
CA PRO A 460 46.65 -4.34 -12.59
C PRO A 460 46.01 -3.22 -13.43
N LEU A 461 44.71 -3.03 -13.23
CA LEU A 461 43.88 -2.01 -13.89
C LEU A 461 43.11 -1.21 -12.85
N GLN A 462 42.56 -0.07 -13.27
CA GLN A 462 41.78 0.83 -12.42
C GLN A 462 40.47 1.24 -13.08
N ALA A 463 39.45 1.43 -12.26
CA ALA A 463 38.16 1.97 -12.65
C ALA A 463 37.68 3.01 -11.64
N SER A 464 37.06 4.08 -12.13
CA SER A 464 36.44 5.15 -11.33
C SER A 464 34.92 5.25 -11.53
N ALA A 465 34.35 4.43 -12.41
CA ALA A 465 32.92 4.43 -12.71
C ALA A 465 32.46 3.07 -13.24
N SER A 466 31.15 2.85 -13.19
CA SER A 466 30.42 1.73 -13.80
C SER A 466 29.90 2.11 -15.19
N PRO A 467 29.81 1.18 -16.16
CA PRO A 467 30.29 -0.20 -16.13
C PRO A 467 31.80 -0.30 -16.40
N VAL A 468 32.45 -1.33 -15.84
CA VAL A 468 33.84 -1.72 -16.12
C VAL A 468 33.84 -2.77 -17.22
N LYS A 469 34.15 -2.33 -18.45
CA LYS A 469 34.27 -3.23 -19.60
C LYS A 469 35.67 -3.84 -19.65
N LEU A 470 35.77 -5.15 -19.52
CA LEU A 470 37.06 -5.84 -19.63
C LEU A 470 37.58 -5.79 -21.07
N GLN A 471 38.86 -5.45 -21.22
CA GLN A 471 39.51 -5.28 -22.53
C GLN A 471 40.66 -6.27 -22.70
N TYR A 472 40.68 -6.95 -23.85
CA TYR A 472 41.79 -7.80 -24.26
C TYR A 472 42.71 -7.05 -25.21
N ASN A 473 43.84 -6.58 -24.67
CA ASN A 473 44.92 -5.98 -25.46
C ASN A 473 45.89 -7.08 -25.86
N LYS A 474 46.06 -7.26 -27.18
CA LYS A 474 46.86 -8.33 -27.79
C LYS A 474 48.35 -8.13 -27.63
#